data_AF-A0A2S0PEN5-F1
#
_entry.id   AF-A0A2S0PEN5-F1
#
_cell.length_a   1.000
_cell.length_b   1.000
_cell.length_c   1.000
_cell.angle_alpha   90.00
_cell.angle_beta   90.00
_cell.angle_gamma   90.00
#
_symmetry.space_group_name_H-M   'P 1'
#
loop_
_entity.id
_entity.type
_entity.pdbx_description
1 polymer ?
#
loop_
_entity_poly.entity_id
_entity_poly.type
_entity_poly.pdbx_seq_one_letter_code
_entity_poly.pdbx_strand_id
1 'polypeptide(L)' 'MKKQFVLSYFGGPSRTARAIGIKPPSVHGWPDDIPDSAVGRIVRLRPDAWAAWVGLQCQADEGNPSLQPGNPAGR' A
#
# COMPACT_ATOMS: atom_id res chain seq x y z
N MET A 1 -0.81 -3.81 -2.71
CA MET A 1 -0.42 -3.26 -1.39
C MET A 1 0.93 -3.84 -1.00
N LYS A 2 1.90 -2.99 -0.59
CA LYS A 2 3.26 -3.45 -0.27
C LYS A 2 3.36 -4.03 1.14
N LYS A 3 4.12 -5.12 1.28
CA LYS A 3 4.41 -5.78 2.56
C LYS A 3 5.03 -4.82 3.56
N GLN A 4 6.03 -4.05 3.12
CA GLN A 4 6.73 -3.10 3.98
C GLN A 4 5.78 -2.08 4.60
N PHE A 5 4.85 -1.51 3.81
CA PHE A 5 3.83 -0.59 4.32
C PHE A 5 3.01 -1.24 5.44
N VAL A 6 2.52 -2.46 5.21
CA VAL A 6 1.68 -3.17 6.19
C VAL A 6 2.46 -3.49 7.46
N LEU A 7 3.72 -3.94 7.34
CA LEU A 7 4.57 -4.19 8.50
C LEU A 7 4.85 -2.91 9.28
N SER A 8 5.16 -1.80 8.60
CA SER A 8 5.37 -0.50 9.26
C SER A 8 4.09 0.02 9.93
N TYR A 9 2.94 -0.11 9.27
CA TYR A 9 1.64 0.35 9.78
C TYR A 9 1.22 -0.39 11.05
N PHE A 10 1.32 -1.72 11.05
CA PHE A 10 0.92 -2.54 12.20
C PHE A 10 2.03 -2.70 13.25
N GLY A 11 3.27 -2.29 12.96
CA GLY A 11 4.41 -2.41 13.87
C GLY A 11 5.03 -3.82 13.91
N GLY A 12 5.07 -4.49 12.76
CA GLY A 12 5.78 -5.74 12.54
C GLY A 12 4.89 -6.97 12.31
N PRO A 13 5.49 -8.10 11.92
CA PRO A 13 4.76 -9.25 11.37
C PRO A 13 3.83 -9.92 12.38
N SER A 14 4.22 -9.98 13.66
CA SER A 14 3.37 -10.56 14.73
C SER A 14 2.14 -9.71 15.02
N ARG A 15 2.28 -8.37 14.97
CA ARG A 15 1.15 -7.45 15.17
C ARG A 15 0.22 -7.45 13.96
N THR A 16 0.77 -7.48 12.74
CA THR A 16 -0.01 -7.68 11.51
C THR A 16 -0.82 -8.95 11.58
N ALA A 17 -0.19 -10.09 11.92
CA ALA A 17 -0.84 -11.39 12.00
C ALA A 17 -2.02 -11.38 12.99
N ARG A 18 -1.82 -10.76 14.16
CA ARG A 18 -2.88 -10.57 15.18
C ARG A 18 -4.01 -9.66 14.68
N ALA A 19 -3.67 -8.60 13.96
CA ALA A 19 -4.65 -7.63 13.46
C ALA A 19 -5.58 -8.21 12.38
N ILE A 20 -5.09 -9.17 11.58
CA ILE A 20 -5.86 -9.80 10.49
C ILE A 20 -6.25 -11.26 10.77
N GLY A 21 -5.97 -11.76 11.98
CA GLY A 21 -6.38 -13.09 12.42
C GLY A 21 -5.72 -14.25 11.67
N ILE A 22 -4.44 -14.12 11.27
CA ILE A 22 -3.67 -15.20 10.65
C ILE A 22 -2.46 -15.59 11.50
N LYS A 23 -1.78 -16.68 11.13
CA LYS A 23 -0.59 -17.14 11.85
C LYS A 23 0.62 -16.25 11.48
N PRO A 24 1.49 -15.88 12.45
CA PRO A 24 2.70 -15.08 12.18
C PRO A 24 3.63 -15.61 11.07
N PRO A 25 3.82 -16.94 10.89
CA PRO A 25 4.58 -17.48 9.77
C PRO A 25 3.97 -17.13 8.39
N SER A 26 2.65 -17.01 8.31
CA SER A 26 1.98 -16.63 7.06
C SER A 26 2.36 -15.22 6.62
N VAL A 27 2.54 -14.28 7.55
CA VAL A 27 2.99 -12.90 7.25
C VAL A 27 4.46 -12.88 6.82
N HIS A 28 5.29 -13.73 7.41
CA HIS A 28 6.71 -13.83 7.02
C HIS A 28 6.86 -14.31 5.57
N GLY A 29 6.04 -15.28 5.17
CA GLY A 29 6.04 -15.83 3.81
C GLY A 29 5.41 -14.95 2.73
N TRP A 30 4.92 -13.75 3.06
CA TRP A 30 4.39 -12.85 2.04
C TRP A 30 5.50 -12.33 1.11
N PRO A 31 5.24 -12.22 -0.21
CA PRO A 31 6.10 -11.50 -1.13
C PRO A 31 6.08 -9.98 -0.85
N ASP A 32 6.91 -9.21 -1.54
CA ASP A 32 6.90 -7.74 -1.45
C ASP A 32 5.54 -7.14 -1.78
N ASP A 33 4.86 -7.71 -2.78
CA ASP A 33 3.44 -7.46 -3.02
C ASP A 33 2.59 -8.50 -2.29
N ILE A 34 1.71 -8.00 -1.42
CA ILE A 34 0.84 -8.86 -0.63
C ILE A 34 -0.20 -9.50 -1.56
N PRO A 35 -0.45 -10.82 -1.45
CA PRO A 35 -1.44 -11.50 -2.28
C PRO A 35 -2.85 -10.97 -2.02
N ASP A 36 -3.69 -10.94 -3.05
CA ASP A 36 -5.05 -10.37 -2.98
C ASP A 36 -5.91 -10.98 -1.88
N SER A 37 -5.71 -12.27 -1.57
CA SER A 37 -6.40 -12.96 -0.47
C SER A 37 -6.08 -12.36 0.90
N ALA A 38 -4.84 -11.90 1.10
CA ALA A 38 -4.43 -11.20 2.31
C ALA A 38 -4.86 -9.74 2.29
N VAL A 39 -4.84 -9.07 1.13
CA VAL A 39 -5.38 -7.71 0.97
C VAL A 39 -6.87 -7.68 1.31
N GLY A 40 -7.67 -8.60 0.77
CA GLY A 40 -9.10 -8.69 1.07
C GLY A 40 -9.38 -8.90 2.55
N ARG A 41 -8.54 -9.67 3.26
CA ARG A 41 -8.60 -9.80 4.73
C ARG A 41 -8.29 -8.48 5.44
N ILE A 42 -7.25 -7.78 5.01
CA ILE A 42 -6.88 -6.47 5.57
C ILE A 42 -8.04 -5.49 5.37
N VAL A 43 -8.58 -5.37 4.16
CA VAL A 43 -9.71 -4.48 3.86
C VAL A 43 -10.93 -4.80 4.73
N ARG A 44 -11.23 -6.09 4.91
CA ARG A 44 -12.40 -6.53 5.68
C ARG A 44 -12.26 -6.33 7.19
N LEU A 45 -11.07 -6.57 7.75
CA LEU A 45 -10.85 -6.55 9.21
C LEU A 45 -10.28 -5.21 9.70
N ARG A 46 -9.51 -4.54 8.85
CA ARG A 46 -8.75 -3.31 9.13
C ARG A 46 -8.92 -2.30 7.99
N PRO A 47 -10.14 -1.77 7.79
CA PRO A 47 -10.41 -0.77 6.76
C PRO A 47 -9.61 0.53 6.97
N ASP A 48 -9.19 0.81 8.21
CA ASP A 48 -8.25 1.89 8.58
C ASP A 48 -6.91 1.77 7.85
N ALA A 49 -6.35 0.55 7.79
CA ALA A 49 -5.09 0.29 7.11
C ALA A 49 -5.21 0.40 5.59
N TRP A 50 -6.36 0.01 5.04
CA TRP A 50 -6.66 0.18 3.62
C TRP A 50 -6.77 1.65 3.22
N ALA A 51 -7.54 2.44 3.99
CA ALA A 51 -7.70 3.87 3.75
C ALA A 51 -6.36 4.61 3.81
N ALA A 52 -5.51 4.28 4.80
CA ALA A 52 -4.16 4.84 4.91
C ALA A 52 -3.28 4.51 3.69
N TRP A 53 -3.36 3.29 3.16
CA TRP A 53 -2.61 2.89 1.97
C TRP A 53 -3.08 3.60 0.70
N VAL A 54 -4.39 3.70 0.49
CA VAL A 54 -4.98 4.41 -0.65
C VAL A 54 -4.64 5.90 -0.59
N GLY A 55 -4.69 6.52 0.60
CA GLY A 55 -4.31 7.92 0.79
C GLY A 55 -2.85 8.21 0.44
N LEU A 56 -1.94 7.28 0.74
CA LEU A 56 -0.54 7.35 0.31
C LEU A 56 -0.38 7.28 -1.21
N GLN A 57 -1.22 6.51 -1.88
CA GLN A 57 -1.17 6.33 -3.33
C GLN A 57 -1.73 7.54 -4.09
N CYS A 58 -2.69 8.27 -3.50
CA CYS A 58 -3.14 9.56 -4.03
C CYS A 58 -2.04 10.64 -3.99
N GLN A 59 -1.15 10.64 -2.98
CA GLN A 59 -0.06 11.62 -2.90
C GLN A 59 1.07 11.37 -3.91
N ALA A 60 1.15 10.16 -4.47
CA ALA A 60 2.18 9.82 -5.46
C ALA A 60 1.84 10.30 -6.89
N ASP A 61 0.60 10.71 -7.15
CA ASP A 61 0.14 11.18 -8.47
C ASP A 61 0.31 12.70 -8.67
N GLU A 62 0.40 13.48 -7.59
CA GLU A 62 0.62 14.94 -7.65
C GLU A 62 2.09 15.34 -7.95
N GLY A 63 2.94 14.37 -8.31
CA GLY A 63 4.38 14.53 -8.51
C GLY A 63 4.86 14.54 -9.96
N ASN A 64 3.99 14.75 -10.97
CA ASN A 64 4.42 14.84 -12.37
C ASN A 64 4.18 16.23 -13.00
N PRO A 65 5.13 17.18 -12.90
CA PRO A 65 5.13 18.39 -13.72
C PRO A 65 5.72 18.12 -15.13
N SER A 66 5.28 17.07 -15.83
CA SER A 66 5.66 16.81 -17.23
C SER A 66 4.51 17.11 -18.18
N LEU A 67 4.07 18.37 -18.19
CA LEU A 67 3.48 18.98 -19.37
C LEU A 67 4.17 20.32 -19.57
N GLN A 68 5.34 20.27 -20.23
CA GLN A 68 5.92 21.46 -20.85
C GLN A 68 4.88 22.02 -21.84
N PRO A 69 4.44 23.30 -21.72
CA PRO A 69 3.70 23.92 -22.80
C PRO A 69 4.63 23.99 -24.01
N GLY A 70 4.21 23.31 -25.08
CA GLY A 70 4.91 23.30 -26.36
C GLY A 70 5.26 24.70 -26.80
N ASN A 71 6.56 24.88 -27.05
CA ASN A 71 7.16 26.01 -27.72
C ASN A 71 6.41 26.27 -29.05
N PRO A 72 5.73 27.40 -29.28
CA PRO A 72 5.22 27.72 -30.59
C PRO A 72 6.39 28.20 -31.45
N ALA A 73 6.98 27.28 -32.21
CA ALA A 73 7.76 27.65 -33.37
C ALA A 73 6.84 28.40 -34.35
N GLY A 74 7.08 29.70 -34.54
CA GLY A 74 6.30 30.48 -35.50
C GLY A 74 6.55 31.98 -35.48
N ARG A 75 7.72 32.42 -35.94
CA ARG A 75 7.86 33.48 -36.97
C ARG A 75 9.31 33.72 -37.34
#